data_AF-A0A7J7J7X8-F1
#
_entry.id   AF-A0A7J7J7X8-F1
#
_cell.length_a   1.000
_cell.length_b   1.000
_cell.length_c   1.000
_cell.angle_alpha   90.00
_cell.angle_beta   90.00
_cell.angle_gamma   90.00
#
_symmetry.space_group_name_H-M   'P 1'
#
loop_
_entity.id
_entity.type
_entity.pdbx_description
1 polymer ?
#
loop_
_entity_poly.entity_id
_entity_poly.type
_entity_poly.pdbx_seq_one_letter_code
_entity_poly.pdbx_strand_id
1 'polypeptide(L)'
;MMTMWTNFAKSGNPNQPLALPADVPEWPQFITETNKFLDLNKDNISVITTPHKERLEKVQSVLFEARRLQVLADEAPVECGTTSEGSGGDSVNEDNSATTLVLSNFLFLLTVLLVSKHPLFF
;
A
#
# COMPACT_ATOMS: atom_id res chain seq x y z
N MET A 1 -4.95 13.97 25.38
CA MET A 1 -5.27 13.63 23.97
C MET A 1 -6.53 14.29 23.42
N MET A 2 -7.67 14.27 24.12
CA MET A 2 -8.92 14.85 23.59
C MET A 2 -8.82 16.32 23.19
N THR A 3 -8.12 17.15 23.98
CA THR A 3 -7.92 18.58 23.67
C THR A 3 -7.32 18.79 22.27
N MET A 4 -6.31 18.00 21.94
CA MET A 4 -5.60 18.05 20.66
C MET A 4 -6.52 17.74 19.47
N TRP A 5 -7.35 16.70 19.61
CA TRP A 5 -8.36 16.36 18.60
C TRP A 5 -9.46 17.41 18.51
N THR A 6 -9.91 17.96 19.63
CA THR A 6 -10.92 19.03 19.61
C THR A 6 -10.39 20.33 19.03
N ASN A 7 -9.12 20.64 19.27
CA ASN A 7 -8.42 21.78 18.66
C ASN A 7 -8.36 21.60 17.14
N PHE A 8 -7.91 20.44 16.67
CA PHE A 8 -7.87 20.09 15.26
C PHE A 8 -9.26 20.20 14.61
N ALA A 9 -10.30 19.64 15.22
CA ALA A 9 -11.67 19.70 14.70
C ALA A 9 -12.22 21.14 14.61
N LYS A 10 -11.76 22.05 15.48
CA LYS A 10 -12.20 23.45 15.51
C LYS A 10 -11.46 24.35 14.52
N SER A 11 -10.15 24.16 14.37
CA SER A 11 -9.28 25.13 13.68
C SER A 11 -8.39 24.53 12.59
N GLY A 12 -8.35 23.20 12.48
CA GLY A 12 -7.34 22.49 11.68
C GLY A 12 -5.95 22.47 12.32
N ASN A 13 -5.73 23.18 13.44
CA ASN A 13 -4.48 23.19 14.18
C ASN A 13 -4.66 22.44 15.52
N PRO A 14 -4.03 21.28 15.73
CA PRO A 14 -4.15 20.52 16.98
C PRO A 14 -3.59 21.24 18.22
N ASN A 15 -2.74 22.25 18.03
CA ASN A 15 -2.10 23.00 19.13
C ASN A 15 -2.94 24.20 19.60
N GLN A 16 -4.04 24.52 18.91
CA GLN A 16 -4.84 25.73 19.14
C GLN A 16 -6.34 25.50 18.94
N PRO A 17 -7.24 26.24 19.61
CA PRO A 17 -6.97 27.43 20.43
C PRO A 17 -6.73 27.15 21.92
N LEU A 18 -7.07 25.95 22.42
CA LEU A 18 -6.77 25.61 23.80
C LEU A 18 -5.31 25.16 23.92
N ALA A 19 -4.59 25.70 24.89
CA ALA A 19 -3.24 25.27 25.20
C ALA A 19 -3.21 23.78 25.57
N LEU A 20 -2.18 23.08 25.09
CA LEU A 20 -1.90 21.70 25.47
C LEU A 20 -1.25 21.66 26.88
N PRO A 21 -1.39 20.53 27.61
CA PRO A 21 -0.63 20.30 28.83
C PRO A 21 0.88 20.45 28.61
N ALA A 22 1.62 20.93 29.62
CA ALA A 22 3.04 21.27 29.49
C ALA A 22 3.96 20.07 29.19
N ASP A 23 3.50 18.86 29.51
CA ASP A 23 4.16 17.57 29.26
C ASP A 23 3.88 17.03 27.85
N VAL A 24 2.98 17.65 27.09
CA VAL A 24 2.64 17.24 25.73
C VAL A 24 3.38 18.13 24.73
N PRO A 25 4.25 17.58 23.88
CA PRO A 25 4.91 18.38 22.85
C PRO A 25 3.89 18.88 21.82
N GLU A 26 4.23 19.98 21.16
CA GLU A 26 3.43 20.46 20.03
C GLU A 26 3.39 19.41 18.91
N TRP A 27 2.23 19.26 18.27
CA TRP A 27 2.10 18.46 17.06
C TRP A 27 2.69 19.24 15.88
N PRO A 28 3.79 18.79 15.27
CA PRO A 28 4.35 19.46 14.12
C PRO A 28 3.46 19.29 12.89
N GLN A 29 3.40 20.32 12.05
CA GLN A 29 2.81 20.16 10.72
C GLN A 29 3.65 19.16 9.90
N PHE A 30 2.97 18.25 9.23
CA PHE A 30 3.65 17.34 8.32
C PHE A 30 4.18 18.11 7.10
N ILE A 31 5.50 18.05 6.89
CA ILE A 31 6.18 18.56 5.69
C ILE A 31 7.14 17.49 5.18
N THR A 32 7.27 17.38 3.86
CA THR A 32 8.06 16.34 3.18
C THR A 32 9.56 16.42 3.46
N GLU A 33 10.06 17.59 3.84
CA GLU A 33 11.47 17.83 4.16
C GLU A 33 11.86 17.17 5.49
N THR A 34 11.05 17.38 6.54
CA THR A 34 11.37 16.91 7.89
C THR A 34 10.69 15.60 8.24
N ASN A 35 9.58 15.27 7.57
CA ASN A 35 8.78 14.06 7.77
C ASN A 35 8.52 13.76 9.26
N LYS A 36 8.15 14.80 10.01
CA LYS A 36 7.87 14.69 11.44
C LYS A 36 6.43 14.25 11.66
N PHE A 37 6.29 13.33 12.62
CA PHE A 37 5.03 12.79 13.09
C PHE A 37 4.99 12.89 14.61
N LEU A 38 3.78 12.84 15.16
CA LEU A 38 3.58 12.71 16.59
C LEU A 38 3.33 11.24 16.91
N ASP A 39 4.16 10.65 17.76
CA ASP A 39 3.93 9.33 18.33
C ASP A 39 2.98 9.44 19.52
N LEU A 40 1.85 8.73 19.43
CA LEU A 40 0.80 8.73 20.42
C LEU A 40 0.92 7.49 21.31
N ASN A 41 2.05 7.39 22.01
CA ASN A 41 2.25 6.32 22.97
C ASN A 41 1.57 6.66 24.31
N LYS A 42 1.06 5.65 25.01
CA LYS A 42 0.28 5.82 26.25
C LYS A 42 1.10 6.51 27.35
N ASP A 43 2.39 6.19 27.40
CA ASP A 43 3.29 6.61 28.47
C ASP A 43 4.16 7.82 28.07
N ASN A 44 4.34 8.06 26.77
CA ASN A 44 5.18 9.15 26.27
C ASN A 44 4.69 9.62 24.89
N ILE A 45 4.18 10.84 24.82
CA ILE A 45 3.90 11.49 23.55
C ILE A 45 5.18 12.18 23.11
N SER A 46 5.69 11.82 21.92
CA SER A 46 6.94 12.38 21.40
C SER A 46 6.84 12.68 19.91
N VAL A 47 7.73 13.56 19.42
CA VAL A 47 7.84 13.83 17.98
C VAL A 47 8.89 12.88 17.40
N ILE A 48 8.46 12.08 16.43
CA ILE A 48 9.30 11.11 15.73
C ILE A 48 9.44 11.46 14.25
N THR A 49 10.43 10.87 13.59
CA THR A 49 10.50 10.85 12.11
C THR A 49 9.82 9.57 11.60
N THR A 50 9.49 9.53 10.30
CA THR A 50 8.74 8.43 9.64
C THR A 50 9.06 7.04 10.22
N PRO A 51 8.15 6.44 11.02
CA PRO A 51 8.47 5.22 11.79
C PRO A 51 8.72 3.98 10.92
N HIS A 52 8.32 4.01 9.65
CA HIS A 52 8.43 2.87 8.73
C HIS A 52 8.88 3.28 7.32
N LYS A 53 9.84 4.21 7.22
CA LYS A 53 10.31 4.76 5.94
C LYS A 53 10.69 3.66 4.93
N GLU A 54 11.50 2.69 5.35
CA GLU A 54 11.98 1.61 4.48
C GLU A 54 10.82 0.74 3.93
N ARG A 55 9.86 0.38 4.78
CA ARG A 55 8.70 -0.41 4.35
C ARG A 55 7.83 0.37 3.37
N LEU A 56 7.64 1.66 3.62
CA LEU A 56 6.87 2.54 2.73
C LEU A 56 7.55 2.65 1.36
N GLU A 57 8.86 2.89 1.33
CA GLU A 57 9.64 2.98 0.10
C GLU A 57 9.62 1.67 -0.69
N LYS A 58 9.70 0.53 0.00
CA LYS A 58 9.58 -0.78 -0.64
C LYS A 58 8.21 -1.02 -1.25
N VAL A 59 7.13 -0.66 -0.54
CA VAL A 59 5.77 -0.81 -1.08
C VAL A 59 5.57 0.11 -2.28
N GLN A 60 6.05 1.35 -2.21
CA GLN A 60 6.00 2.29 -3.32
C GLN A 60 6.74 1.75 -4.55
N SER A 61 7.97 1.27 -4.38
CA SER A 61 8.76 0.76 -5.51
C SER A 61 8.12 -0.45 -6.19
N VAL A 62 7.60 -1.39 -5.40
CA VAL A 62 6.89 -2.58 -5.92
C VAL A 62 5.63 -2.18 -6.69
N LEU A 63 4.83 -1.24 -6.15
CA LEU A 63 3.61 -0.79 -6.82
C LEU A 63 3.89 -0.07 -8.13
N PHE A 64 4.92 0.78 -8.18
CA PHE A 64 5.31 1.47 -9.41
C PHE A 64 5.83 0.49 -10.45
N GLU A 65 6.65 -0.48 -10.05
CA GLU A 65 7.18 -1.47 -10.98
C GLU A 65 6.08 -2.40 -11.52
N ALA A 66 5.16 -2.85 -10.66
CA ALA A 66 4.02 -3.65 -11.09
C ALA A 66 3.14 -2.90 -12.09
N ARG A 67 2.86 -1.60 -11.82
CA ARG A 67 2.11 -0.75 -12.76
C ARG A 67 2.84 -0.59 -14.08
N ARG A 68 4.16 -0.39 -14.06
CA ARG A 68 4.99 -0.26 -15.26
C ARG A 68 4.91 -1.51 -16.13
N LEU A 69 5.01 -2.70 -15.52
CA LEU A 69 4.92 -3.97 -16.24
C LEU A 69 3.54 -4.22 -16.84
N GLN A 70 2.46 -3.82 -16.17
CA GLN A 70 1.10 -3.91 -16.71
C GLN A 70 0.94 -3.07 -17.98
N VAL A 71 1.39 -1.82 -17.95
CA VAL A 71 1.32 -0.94 -19.14
C VAL A 71 2.08 -1.55 -20.32
N LEU A 72 3.27 -2.13 -20.08
CA LEU A 72 4.04 -2.79 -21.14
C LEU A 72 3.36 -4.06 -21.67
N ALA A 73 2.65 -4.82 -20.83
CA ALA A 73 1.91 -6.00 -21.24
C ALA A 73 0.68 -5.64 -22.09
N ASP A 74 0.02 -4.54 -21.76
CA ASP A 74 -1.15 -4.04 -22.50
C ASP A 74 -0.76 -3.41 -23.86
N GLU A 75 0.47 -2.88 -23.98
CA GLU A 75 1.02 -2.35 -25.25
C GLU A 75 1.68 -3.42 -26.14
N ALA A 76 1.80 -4.67 -25.67
CA ALA A 76 2.34 -5.74 -26.49
C ALA A 76 1.46 -5.94 -27.72
N PRO A 77 2.02 -5.95 -28.95
CA PRO A 77 1.21 -6.07 -30.15
C PRO A 77 0.48 -7.40 -30.12
N VAL A 78 -0.85 -7.34 -30.27
CA VAL A 78 -1.69 -8.50 -30.55
C VAL A 78 -1.13 -9.12 -31.84
N GLU A 79 -0.38 -10.21 -31.72
CA GLU A 79 -0.10 -11.05 -32.88
C GLU A 79 -1.45 -11.54 -33.39
N CYS A 80 -1.90 -10.92 -34.47
CA CYS A 80 -3.09 -11.32 -35.20
C CYS A 80 -2.75 -12.64 -35.89
N GLY A 81 -2.84 -13.73 -35.13
CA GLY A 81 -2.73 -15.09 -35.63
C GLY A 81 -3.91 -15.38 -36.55
N THR A 82 -3.70 -15.23 -37.84
CA THR A 82 -4.60 -15.75 -38.87
C THR A 82 -4.78 -17.25 -38.66
N THR A 83 -5.99 -17.71 -38.35
CA THR A 83 -6.31 -19.14 -38.44
C THR A 83 -7.60 -19.42 -39.20
N SER A 84 -7.54 -20.56 -39.88
CA SER A 84 -8.51 -21.31 -40.70
C SER A 84 -8.44 -21.00 -42.21
N GLU A 85 -8.32 -21.99 -43.09
CA GLU A 85 -8.84 -23.36 -43.01
C GLU A 85 -7.84 -24.44 -43.53
N GLY A 86 -7.85 -25.63 -42.92
CA GLY A 86 -7.16 -26.79 -43.49
C GLY A 86 -6.84 -27.97 -42.55
N SER A 87 -7.87 -28.69 -42.11
CA SER A 87 -7.92 -30.16 -41.92
C SER A 87 -6.72 -30.94 -41.32
N GLY A 88 -6.94 -31.48 -40.11
CA GLY A 88 -6.62 -32.88 -39.78
C GLY A 88 -5.48 -33.15 -38.77
N GLY A 89 -5.81 -33.90 -37.70
CA GLY A 89 -4.89 -34.84 -37.03
C GLY A 89 -4.42 -34.49 -35.61
N ASP A 90 -4.81 -35.35 -34.66
CA ASP A 90 -4.34 -35.59 -33.27
C ASP A 90 -3.11 -34.83 -32.72
N SER A 91 -3.24 -34.25 -31.52
CA SER A 91 -2.50 -34.67 -30.29
C SER A 91 -2.59 -33.64 -29.12
N VAL A 92 -2.94 -34.18 -27.94
CA VAL A 92 -2.48 -33.89 -26.56
C VAL A 92 -2.04 -32.46 -26.14
N ASN A 93 -2.84 -31.88 -25.23
CA ASN A 93 -2.55 -30.97 -24.10
C ASN A 93 -1.29 -30.07 -24.10
N GLU A 94 -1.49 -28.73 -24.09
CA GLU A 94 -0.58 -27.80 -23.37
C GLU A 94 -1.19 -26.42 -23.01
N ASP A 95 -2.45 -26.34 -22.55
CA ASP A 95 -3.08 -25.06 -22.14
C ASP A 95 -3.19 -24.90 -20.62
N ASN A 96 -2.05 -24.94 -19.91
CA ASN A 96 -2.04 -24.83 -18.44
C ASN A 96 -1.29 -23.61 -17.88
N SER A 97 -0.61 -22.81 -18.71
CA SER A 97 0.34 -21.79 -18.21
C SER A 97 -0.32 -20.45 -17.82
N ALA A 98 -1.29 -19.96 -18.60
CA ALA A 98 -1.93 -18.67 -18.33
C ALA A 98 -2.91 -18.74 -17.14
N THR A 99 -3.69 -19.81 -17.07
CA THR A 99 -4.69 -20.04 -16.01
C THR A 99 -4.03 -20.25 -14.65
N THR A 100 -2.88 -20.92 -14.60
CA THR A 100 -2.10 -21.13 -13.37
C THR A 100 -1.46 -19.83 -12.86
N LEU A 101 -0.99 -18.95 -13.75
CA LEU A 101 -0.43 -17.64 -13.39
C LEU A 101 -1.48 -16.69 -12.79
N VAL A 102 -2.68 -16.63 -13.39
CA VAL A 102 -3.78 -15.78 -12.89
C VAL A 102 -4.30 -16.29 -11.55
N LEU A 103 -4.47 -17.61 -11.40
CA LEU A 103 -4.87 -18.22 -10.12
C LEU A 103 -3.81 -18.02 -9.03
N SER A 104 -2.52 -18.14 -9.37
CA SER A 104 -1.39 -17.92 -8.44
C SER A 104 -1.37 -16.48 -7.92
N ASN A 105 -1.49 -15.50 -8.81
CA ASN A 105 -1.51 -14.09 -8.42
C ASN A 105 -2.75 -13.73 -7.58
N PHE A 106 -3.91 -14.32 -7.89
CA PHE A 106 -5.12 -14.13 -7.10
C PHE A 106 -4.99 -14.75 -5.70
N LEU A 107 -4.38 -15.94 -5.59
CA LEU A 107 -4.14 -16.60 -4.32
C LEU A 107 -3.12 -15.83 -3.46
N PHE A 108 -2.11 -15.22 -4.07
CA PHE A 108 -1.13 -14.38 -3.38
C PHE A 108 -1.74 -13.07 -2.86
N LEU A 109 -2.62 -12.43 -3.64
CA LEU A 109 -3.37 -11.26 -3.18
C LEU A 109 -4.33 -11.61 -2.03
N LEU A 110 -4.98 -12.76 -2.11
CA LEU A 110 -5.89 -13.23 -1.07
C LEU A 110 -5.15 -13.53 0.24
N THR A 111 -3.96 -14.15 0.20
CA THR A 111 -3.15 -14.42 1.40
C THR A 111 -2.63 -13.13 2.04
N VAL A 112 -2.16 -12.17 1.24
CA VAL A 112 -1.73 -10.86 1.75
C VAL A 112 -2.90 -10.11 2.41
N LEU A 113 -4.11 -10.16 1.82
CA LEU A 113 -5.30 -9.56 2.39
C LEU A 113 -5.78 -10.27 3.67
N LEU A 114 -5.71 -11.60 3.73
CA LEU A 114 -6.05 -12.39 4.92
C LEU A 114 -5.09 -12.12 6.09
N VAL A 115 -3.78 -12.04 5.82
CA VAL A 115 -2.77 -11.72 6.83
C VAL A 115 -2.93 -10.27 7.33
N SER A 116 -3.36 -9.34 6.46
CA SER A 116 -3.63 -7.95 6.87
C SER A 116 -4.88 -7.78 7.75
N LYS A 117 -5.82 -8.74 7.74
CA LYS A 117 -7.10 -8.63 8.46
C LYS A 117 -7.15 -9.31 9.82
N HIS A 118 -6.12 -10.05 10.21
CA HIS A 118 -6.00 -10.67 11.54
C HIS A 118 -4.65 -10.38 12.19
N PRO A 119 -4.53 -9.31 13.00
CA PRO A 119 -3.52 -9.29 14.05
C PRO A 119 -4.07 -10.13 15.22
N LEU A 120 -3.77 -11.43 15.23
CA LEU A 120 -3.92 -12.24 16.44
C LEU A 120 -2.52 -12.67 16.92
N PHE A 121 -2.06 -11.91 17.91
CA PHE A 121 -1.35 -12.36 19.11
C PHE A 121 -0.30 -13.49 18.96
N PHE A 122 0.97 -13.11 19.10
CA PHE A 122 1.69 -13.32 20.35
C PHE A 122 2.65 -12.15 20.62
#